data_AF-A0A523DHD4-F1
#
_entry.id   AF-A0A523DHD4-F1
#
_cell.length_a   1.000
_cell.length_b   1.000
_cell.length_c   1.000
_cell.angle_alpha   90.00
_cell.angle_beta   90.00
_cell.angle_gamma   90.00
#
_symmetry.space_group_name_H-M   'P 1'
#
loop_
_entity.id
_entity.type
_entity.pdbx_description
1 polymer ?
#
loop_
_entity_poly.entity_id
_entity_poly.type
_entity_poly.pdbx_seq_one_letter_code
_entity_poly.pdbx_strand_id
1 'polypeptide(L)' 'MAVVLIDREGAVASVTLNRPDTMNALSTELRDAITRAFLELAEDDEVRVVI' A
#
# COMPACT_ATOMS: atom_id res chain seq x y z
N MET A 1 10.13 -7.72 7.50
CA MET A 1 8.65 -7.78 7.52
C MET A 1 8.14 -6.61 6.69
N ALA A 2 7.11 -6.77 5.87
CA ALA A 2 6.64 -5.70 5.00
C ALA A 2 5.91 -4.60 5.81
N VAL A 3 6.28 -3.34 5.57
CA VAL A 3 5.71 -2.16 6.25
C VAL A 3 4.42 -1.65 5.60
N VAL A 4 4.06 -2.19 4.44
CA VAL A 4 2.79 -1.99 3.73
C VAL A 4 2.26 -3.36 3.33
N LEU A 5 0.95 -3.57 3.45
CA LEU A 5 0.22 -4.73 2.95
C LEU A 5 -0.73 -4.29 1.84
N ILE A 6 -0.87 -5.11 0.81
CA ILE A 6 -1.80 -4.87 -0.29
C ILE A 6 -2.75 -6.06 -0.35
N ASP A 7 -4.05 -5.78 -0.36
CA ASP A 7 -5.09 -6.76 -0.60
C ASP A 7 -5.94 -6.34 -1.81
N ARG A 8 -6.35 -7.30 -2.63
CA ARG A 8 -7.05 -7.04 -3.90
C ARG A 8 -8.38 -7.76 -3.90
N GLU A 9 -9.47 -6.99 -3.94
CA GLU A 9 -10.84 -7.49 -4.01
C GLU A 9 -11.54 -6.95 -5.25
N GLY A 10 -11.50 -7.74 -6.33
CA GLY A 10 -12.00 -7.32 -7.64
C GLY A 10 -11.26 -6.07 -8.14
N ALA A 11 -12.01 -5.00 -8.36
CA ALA A 11 -11.47 -3.73 -8.85
C ALA A 11 -10.92 -2.80 -7.76
N VAL A 12 -10.92 -3.23 -6.50
CA VAL A 12 -10.48 -2.43 -5.35
C VAL A 12 -9.19 -3.01 -4.78
N ALA A 13 -8.18 -2.15 -4.61
CA ALA A 13 -6.96 -2.49 -3.89
C ALA A 13 -6.93 -1.77 -2.53
N SER A 14 -6.79 -2.51 -1.43
CA SER A 14 -6.63 -1.96 -0.09
C SER A 14 -5.15 -1.91 0.28
N VAL A 15 -4.63 -0.72 0.61
CA VAL A 15 -3.24 -0.48 0.99
C VAL A 15 -3.18 -0.19 2.49
N THR A 16 -2.74 -1.17 3.27
CA THR A 16 -2.67 -1.06 4.72
C THR A 16 -1.25 -0.71 5.18
N LEU A 17 -1.12 0.38 5.95
CA LEU A 17 0.12 0.71 6.65
C LEU A 17 0.32 -0.28 7.80
N ASN A 18 1.42 -1.02 7.77
CA ASN A 18 1.67 -2.15 8.66
C ASN A 18 2.87 -1.89 9.58
N ARG A 19 2.79 -0.80 10.36
CA ARG A 19 3.73 -0.46 11.45
C ARG A 19 2.97 -0.09 12.73
N PRO A 20 2.16 -1.01 13.29
CA PRO A 20 1.32 -0.74 14.46
C PRO A 20 2.13 -0.31 15.69
N ASP A 21 3.35 -0.84 15.87
CA ASP A 21 4.23 -0.53 17.02
C ASP A 21 4.61 0.96 17.13
N THR A 22 4.45 1.70 16.03
CA THR A 22 4.75 3.13 15.96
C THR A 22 3.55 3.94 15.45
N MET A 23 2.34 3.40 15.61
CA MET A 23 1.09 4.03 15.17
C MET A 23 1.12 4.44 13.68
N ASN A 24 1.77 3.61 12.85
CA ASN A 24 1.95 3.85 11.41
C ASN A 24 2.68 5.16 11.06
N ALA A 25 3.59 5.62 11.93
CA ALA A 25 4.42 6.79 11.64
C ALA A 25 5.14 6.67 10.28
N LEU A 26 5.14 7.75 9.50
CA LEU A 26 5.70 7.82 8.14
C LEU A 26 7.24 7.87 8.15
N SER A 27 7.89 6.75 8.43
CA SER A 27 9.33 6.58 8.24
C SER A 27 9.71 6.63 6.75
N THR A 28 11.01 6.84 6.46
CA THR A 28 11.52 6.78 5.08
C THR A 28 11.16 5.47 4.39
N GLU A 29 11.36 4.34 5.07
CA GLU A 29 11.01 3.01 4.56
C GLU A 29 9.51 2.88 4.24
N LEU A 30 8.62 3.39 5.11
CA LEU A 30 7.19 3.34 4.88
C LEU A 30 6.78 4.21 3.69
N ARG A 31 7.37 5.40 3.56
CA ARG A 31 7.11 6.28 2.41
C ARG A 31 7.56 5.64 1.10
N ASP A 32 8.75 5.04 1.08
CA ASP A 32 9.26 4.33 -0.10
C ASP A 32 8.37 3.14 -0.46
N ALA A 33 7.90 2.38 0.53
CA ALA A 33 6.99 1.26 0.32
C ALA A 33 5.63 1.71 -0.22
N ILE A 34 5.07 2.80 0.32
CA ILE A 34 3.82 3.40 -0.18
C ILE A 34 3.98 3.83 -1.65
N THR A 35 5.07 4.53 -1.99
CA THR A 35 5.32 4.97 -3.36
C THR A 35 5.40 3.79 -4.32
N ARG A 36 6.10 2.71 -3.93
CA ARG A 36 6.18 1.49 -4.76
C ARG A 36 4.81 0.83 -4.93
N ALA A 37 4.04 0.71 -3.84
CA ALA A 37 2.71 0.12 -3.88
C ALA A 37 1.78 0.88 -4.84
N PHE A 38 1.75 2.22 -4.76
CA PHE A 38 0.92 3.00 -5.66
C PHE A 38 1.40 2.98 -7.12
N LEU A 39 2.71 2.90 -7.37
CA LEU A 39 3.22 2.76 -8.75
C LEU A 39 2.81 1.41 -9.34
N GLU A 40 2.93 0.32 -8.58
CA GLU A 40 2.49 -1.01 -9.02
C GLU A 40 0.98 -1.03 -9.30
N LEU A 41 0.16 -0.44 -8.42
CA LEU A 41 -1.29 -0.38 -8.60
C LEU A 41 -1.71 0.54 -9.74
N ALA A 42 -0.90 1.54 -10.10
CA ALA A 42 -1.19 2.43 -11.22
C ALA A 42 -0.95 1.75 -12.58
N GLU A 43 -0.12 0.72 -12.63
CA GLU A 43 0.13 -0.10 -13.82
C GLU A 43 -0.87 -1.26 -13.97
N ASP A 44 -1.75 -1.45 -12.99
CA ASP A 44 -2.75 -2.52 -12.95
C ASP A 44 -4.10 -2.05 -13.50
N ASP A 45 -4.40 -2.43 -14.75
CA ASP A 45 -5.66 -2.08 -15.44
C ASP A 45 -6.93 -2.68 -14.78
N GLU A 46 -6.78 -3.70 -13.93
CA GLU A 46 -7.90 -4.30 -13.18
C GLU A 46 -8.27 -3.46 -11.97
N VAL A 47 -7.31 -2.71 -11.40
CA VAL A 47 -7.53 -1.83 -10.24
C VAL A 47 -8.17 -0.53 -10.69
N ARG A 48 -9.31 -0.20 -10.08
CA ARG A 48 -10.09 1.01 -10.38
C ARG A 48 -10.17 1.97 -9.20
N VAL A 49 -9.97 1.45 -7.99
CA VAL A 49 -10.00 2.22 -6.74
C VAL A 49 -8.93 1.70 -5.82
N VAL A 50 -8.23 2.61 -5.13
CA VAL A 50 -7.30 2.28 -4.04
C VAL A 50 -7.83 2.90 -2.74
N ILE A 51 -7.82 2.12 -1.66
CA ILE A 51 -8.23 2.51 -0.29
C ILE A 51 -7.02 2.50 0.64
#